data_AF-A0A847YUH7-F1
#
_entry.id   AF-A0A847YUH7-F1
#
_cell.length_a   1.000
_cell.length_b   1.000
_cell.length_c   1.000
_cell.angle_alpha   90.00
_cell.angle_beta   90.00
_cell.angle_gamma   90.00
#
_symmetry.space_group_name_H-M   'P 1'
#
loop_
_entity.id
_entity.type
_entity.pdbx_description
1 polymer ?
#
loop_
_entity_poly.entity_id
_entity_poly.type
_entity_poly.pdbx_seq_one_letter_code
_entity_poly.pdbx_strand_id
1 'polypeptide(L)'
;MKRSVKQSFSETVFNVLFFIVNQIIALLLAMPYLLWRTIFPLDSRLGHPISKFFRKLFEAKRAKQIIGINLAIFIVLASILQGSIFAQESDSGKPELTKITIQEEPVKTETVFRQPVAGYISQSFTWYHPGIDIAGNNNYLVHPIASGKIVSIENTAFGYGLSVLVKHENGIESRYAHLQNIDIAIGQEVDKDTVLGHVGSTGWSTGPHLHFEVYQNGVVIDPLTVLPDGFETSYISLSTPTDDAVLIATDNSIDQELVEKMATFSAEIKSVELEN
;
A
#
# COMPACT_ATOMS: atom_id res chain seq x y z
N MET A 1 -3.45 -8.01 53.68
CA MET A 1 -4.21 -8.96 52.84
C MET A 1 -5.67 -8.55 52.52
N LYS A 2 -6.15 -7.32 52.82
CA LYS A 2 -7.54 -6.88 52.56
C LYS A 2 -7.75 -5.98 51.32
N ARG A 3 -6.70 -5.62 50.58
CA ARG A 3 -6.79 -4.69 49.42
C ARG A 3 -7.11 -5.37 48.08
N SER A 4 -6.90 -6.69 47.95
CA SER A 4 -7.02 -7.39 46.65
C SER A 4 -8.48 -7.64 46.20
N VAL A 5 -9.42 -7.83 47.13
CA VAL A 5 -10.80 -8.20 46.77
C VAL A 5 -11.62 -7.00 46.24
N LYS A 6 -11.36 -5.77 46.71
CA LYS A 6 -12.09 -4.58 46.24
C LYS A 6 -11.73 -4.18 44.80
N GLN A 7 -10.50 -4.45 44.38
CA GLN A 7 -10.01 -4.07 43.05
C GLN A 7 -10.55 -4.99 41.95
N SER A 8 -10.61 -6.30 42.23
CA SER A 8 -11.24 -7.29 41.33
C SER A 8 -12.74 -7.04 41.13
N PHE A 9 -13.44 -6.59 42.19
CA PHE A 9 -14.86 -6.27 42.11
C PHE A 9 -15.12 -5.02 41.26
N SER A 10 -14.30 -3.97 41.39
CA SER A 10 -14.46 -2.75 40.57
C SER A 10 -14.14 -2.97 39.10
N GLU A 11 -13.14 -3.79 38.78
CA GLU A 11 -12.79 -4.11 37.39
C GLU A 11 -13.88 -4.95 36.72
N THR A 12 -14.47 -5.91 37.43
CA THR A 12 -15.59 -6.72 36.90
C THR A 12 -16.80 -5.85 36.63
N VAL A 13 -17.17 -4.95 37.55
CA VAL A 13 -18.30 -4.03 37.37
C VAL A 13 -18.04 -3.05 36.23
N PHE A 14 -16.81 -2.55 36.10
CA PHE A 14 -16.42 -1.65 35.00
C PHE A 14 -16.49 -2.35 33.64
N ASN A 15 -15.96 -3.58 33.53
CA ASN A 15 -15.98 -4.35 32.28
C ASN A 15 -17.41 -4.72 31.86
N VAL A 16 -18.27 -5.07 32.81
CA VAL A 16 -19.69 -5.34 32.54
C VAL A 16 -20.42 -4.07 32.10
N LEU A 17 -20.17 -2.95 32.77
CA LEU A 17 -20.77 -1.67 32.40
C LEU A 17 -20.30 -1.20 31.01
N PHE A 18 -19.00 -1.32 30.73
CA PHE A 18 -18.41 -1.00 29.43
C PHE A 18 -18.99 -1.87 28.31
N PHE A 19 -19.16 -3.18 28.56
CA PHE A 19 -19.80 -4.08 27.61
C PHE A 19 -21.26 -3.68 27.34
N ILE A 20 -22.05 -3.38 28.37
CA ILE A 20 -23.45 -2.96 28.23
C ILE A 20 -23.56 -1.64 27.47
N VAL A 21 -22.72 -0.65 27.79
CA VAL A 21 -22.70 0.66 27.11
C VAL A 21 -22.37 0.50 25.63
N ASN A 22 -21.36 -0.32 25.28
CA ASN A 22 -21.01 -0.58 23.88
C ASN A 22 -22.11 -1.33 23.12
N GLN A 23 -22.81 -2.26 23.75
CA GLN A 23 -23.97 -2.93 23.13
C GLN A 23 -25.12 -1.96 22.86
N ILE A 24 -25.38 -1.02 23.78
CA ILE A 24 -26.41 0.03 23.59
C ILE A 24 -26.01 0.98 22.46
N ILE A 25 -24.75 1.40 22.38
CA ILE A 25 -24.24 2.26 21.29
C ILE A 25 -24.34 1.54 19.94
N ALA A 26 -23.94 0.27 19.87
CA ALA A 26 -24.07 -0.54 18.66
C ALA A 26 -25.54 -0.65 18.20
N LEU A 27 -26.47 -0.84 19.14
CA LEU A 27 -27.90 -0.84 18.84
C LEU A 27 -28.37 0.53 18.34
N LEU A 28 -27.97 1.62 18.98
CA LEU A 28 -28.34 2.99 18.60
C LEU A 28 -27.83 3.36 17.20
N LEU A 29 -26.63 2.92 16.83
CA LEU A 29 -26.06 3.15 15.50
C LEU A 29 -26.67 2.22 14.45
N ALA A 30 -27.03 0.99 14.81
CA ALA A 30 -27.66 0.03 13.91
C ALA A 30 -29.16 0.28 13.69
N MET A 31 -29.86 0.90 14.65
CA MET A 31 -31.30 1.16 14.58
C MET A 31 -31.72 2.00 13.37
N PRO A 32 -31.04 3.11 13.00
CA PRO A 32 -31.31 3.83 11.76
C PRO A 32 -31.19 2.94 10.52
N TYR A 33 -30.17 2.08 10.46
CA TYR A 33 -29.93 1.15 9.35
C TYR A 33 -30.97 0.03 9.28
N LEU A 34 -31.33 -0.56 10.43
CA LEU A 34 -32.35 -1.61 10.53
C LEU A 34 -33.75 -1.08 10.18
N LEU A 35 -34.10 0.11 10.68
CA LEU A 35 -35.32 0.81 10.30
C LEU A 35 -35.34 1.11 8.80
N TRP A 36 -34.23 1.63 8.25
CA TRP A 36 -34.10 1.89 6.81
C TRP A 36 -34.30 0.63 5.98
N ARG A 37 -33.73 -0.52 6.41
CA ARG A 37 -33.87 -1.80 5.72
C ARG A 37 -35.31 -2.34 5.72
N THR A 38 -36.05 -2.11 6.80
CA THR A 38 -37.47 -2.53 6.89
C THR A 38 -38.43 -1.60 6.14
N ILE A 39 -38.11 -0.31 6.09
CA ILE A 39 -38.95 0.70 5.43
C ILE A 39 -38.70 0.71 3.91
N PHE A 40 -37.50 0.33 3.48
CA PHE A 40 -37.09 0.29 2.07
C PHE A 40 -36.52 -1.09 1.68
N PRO A 41 -37.37 -2.08 1.38
CA PRO A 41 -36.90 -3.30 0.75
C PRO A 41 -36.21 -2.95 -0.58
N LEU A 42 -34.95 -3.38 -0.72
CA LEU A 42 -34.16 -3.21 -1.94
C LEU A 42 -34.71 -4.10 -3.04
N ASP A 43 -35.75 -3.63 -3.71
CA ASP A 43 -36.08 -4.12 -5.04
C ASP A 43 -36.34 -2.94 -5.99
N SER A 44 -36.06 -3.22 -7.26
CA SER A 44 -36.36 -2.44 -8.47
C SER A 44 -35.22 -1.65 -9.14
N ARG A 45 -35.04 -2.01 -10.42
CA ARG A 45 -34.42 -1.25 -11.52
C ARG A 45 -35.21 0.01 -11.91
N LEU A 46 -35.91 0.65 -10.96
CA LEU A 46 -36.61 1.92 -11.16
C LEU A 46 -36.24 2.87 -10.01
N GLY A 47 -35.73 4.05 -10.36
CA GLY A 47 -35.35 5.06 -9.37
C GLY A 47 -36.50 5.43 -8.45
N HIS A 48 -36.35 5.09 -7.16
CA HIS A 48 -37.35 5.25 -6.10
C HIS A 48 -37.79 6.73 -5.97
N PRO A 49 -39.06 7.03 -5.64
CA PRO A 49 -39.57 8.41 -5.51
C PRO A 49 -38.76 9.28 -4.53
N ILE A 50 -38.14 8.64 -3.53
CA ILE A 50 -37.29 9.30 -2.54
C ILE A 50 -35.96 9.77 -3.14
N SER A 51 -35.36 8.97 -4.02
CA SER A 51 -34.16 9.38 -4.77
C SER A 51 -34.48 10.59 -5.65
N LYS A 52 -35.64 10.62 -6.30
CA LYS A 52 -36.10 11.79 -7.09
C LYS A 52 -36.35 13.02 -6.21
N PHE A 53 -36.86 12.84 -4.99
CA PHE A 53 -37.05 13.91 -4.01
C PHE A 53 -35.71 14.49 -3.53
N PHE A 54 -34.79 13.64 -3.06
CA PHE A 54 -33.47 14.09 -2.62
C PHE A 54 -32.65 14.67 -3.76
N ARG A 55 -32.77 14.13 -4.98
CA ARG A 55 -32.13 14.71 -6.17
C ARG A 55 -32.52 16.17 -6.34
N LYS A 56 -33.80 16.51 -6.19
CA LYS A 56 -34.28 17.89 -6.26
C LYS A 56 -33.76 18.78 -5.11
N LEU A 57 -33.57 18.19 -3.92
CA LEU A 57 -33.01 18.86 -2.75
C LEU A 57 -31.50 19.14 -2.93
N PHE A 58 -30.73 18.18 -3.45
CA PHE A 58 -29.28 18.29 -3.67
C PHE A 58 -28.89 19.01 -4.97
N GLU A 59 -29.78 19.11 -5.96
CA GLU A 59 -29.54 19.85 -7.21
C GLU A 59 -29.80 21.36 -7.08
N ALA A 60 -30.50 21.81 -6.02
CA ALA A 60 -30.69 23.24 -5.78
C ALA A 60 -29.32 23.91 -5.52
N LYS A 61 -28.93 24.88 -6.37
CA LYS A 61 -27.61 25.57 -6.29
C LYS A 61 -27.27 26.06 -4.87
N ARG A 62 -28.28 26.53 -4.12
CA ARG A 62 -28.12 27.01 -2.73
C ARG A 62 -27.94 25.88 -1.71
N ALA A 63 -28.55 24.71 -1.93
CA ALA A 63 -28.40 23.57 -1.03
C ALA A 63 -26.98 23.01 -1.05
N LYS A 64 -26.34 22.96 -2.24
CA LYS A 64 -24.93 22.57 -2.37
C LYS A 64 -24.00 23.50 -1.57
N GLN A 65 -24.28 24.80 -1.58
CA GLN A 65 -23.51 25.79 -0.82
C GLN A 65 -23.73 25.65 0.69
N ILE A 66 -24.98 25.52 1.15
CA ILE A 66 -25.29 25.42 2.59
C ILE A 66 -24.73 24.11 3.19
N ILE A 67 -24.89 22.99 2.50
CA ILE A 67 -24.39 21.69 2.97
C ILE A 67 -22.85 21.69 2.98
N GLY A 68 -22.23 22.19 1.91
CA GLY A 68 -20.78 22.29 1.81
C GLY A 68 -20.15 23.19 2.87
N ILE A 69 -20.75 24.36 3.15
CA ILE A 69 -20.25 25.30 4.17
C ILE A 69 -20.36 24.71 5.58
N ASN A 70 -21.49 24.10 5.93
CA ASN A 70 -21.65 23.48 7.26
C ASN A 70 -20.68 22.31 7.46
N LEU A 71 -20.43 21.51 6.42
CA LEU A 71 -19.46 20.41 6.48
C LEU A 71 -18.02 20.92 6.64
N ALA A 72 -17.64 21.96 5.89
CA ALA A 72 -16.32 22.57 6.01
C ALA A 72 -16.07 23.16 7.41
N ILE A 73 -17.08 23.84 7.97
CA ILE A 73 -17.03 24.38 9.35
C ILE A 73 -16.85 23.24 10.36
N PHE A 74 -17.59 22.14 10.19
CA PHE A 74 -17.48 20.97 11.07
C PHE A 74 -16.08 20.34 11.03
N ILE A 75 -15.50 20.18 9.84
CA ILE A 75 -14.13 19.63 9.68
C ILE A 75 -13.10 20.53 10.37
N VAL A 76 -13.18 21.85 10.18
CA VAL A 76 -12.27 22.80 10.82
C VAL A 76 -12.42 22.77 12.35
N LEU A 77 -13.64 22.75 12.88
CA LEU A 77 -13.91 22.64 14.31
C LEU A 77 -13.39 21.33 14.89
N ALA A 78 -13.58 20.21 14.20
CA ALA A 78 -13.10 18.89 14.63
C ALA A 78 -11.57 18.86 14.72
N SER A 79 -10.87 19.47 13.75
CA SER A 79 -9.40 19.56 13.76
C SER A 79 -8.86 20.39 14.92
N ILE A 80 -9.53 21.50 15.28
CA ILE A 80 -9.11 22.35 16.40
C ILE A 80 -9.30 21.63 17.75
N LEU A 81 -10.37 20.84 17.89
CA LEU A 81 -10.64 20.10 19.13
C LEU A 81 -9.67 18.92 19.36
N GLN A 82 -9.11 18.32 18.30
CA GLN A 82 -8.13 17.25 18.42
C GLN A 82 -6.76 17.73 18.94
N GLY A 83 -6.41 19.01 18.72
CA GLY A 83 -5.18 19.60 19.26
C GLY A 83 -5.17 19.75 20.79
N SER A 84 -6.35 19.79 21.42
CA SER A 84 -6.50 20.01 22.86
C SER A 84 -6.42 18.74 23.71
N ILE A 85 -6.54 17.55 23.10
CA ILE A 85 -6.55 16.26 23.81
C ILE A 85 -5.13 15.72 24.04
N PHE A 86 -4.12 16.21 23.30
CA PHE A 86 -2.72 15.77 23.45
C PHE A 86 -1.83 16.71 24.27
N ALA A 87 -2.37 17.81 24.81
CA ALA A 87 -1.58 18.85 25.47
C ALA A 87 -1.65 18.83 27.00
N GLN A 88 -2.06 17.73 27.64
CA GLN A 88 -2.15 17.70 29.10
C GLN A 88 -1.93 16.30 29.71
N GLU A 89 -0.69 15.81 29.74
CA GLU A 89 -0.15 15.10 30.92
C GLU A 89 1.36 14.87 30.81
N SER A 90 2.15 15.64 31.58
CA SER A 90 3.29 15.15 32.38
C SER A 90 4.13 16.34 32.89
N ASP A 91 3.65 17.05 33.91
CA ASP A 91 4.51 17.79 34.83
C ASP A 91 4.65 16.96 36.11
N SER A 92 5.75 16.23 36.24
CA SER A 92 6.41 15.99 37.53
C SER A 92 7.75 15.28 37.33
N GLY A 93 8.83 16.01 37.60
CA GLY A 93 10.15 15.43 37.88
C GLY A 93 11.18 15.70 36.79
N LYS A 94 12.10 16.63 37.07
CA LYS A 94 13.36 16.78 36.33
C LYS A 94 14.08 15.42 36.29
N PRO A 95 14.36 14.82 35.13
CA PRO A 95 15.32 13.74 35.05
C PRO A 95 16.74 14.30 35.03
N GLU A 96 17.52 13.84 35.99
CA GLU A 96 18.98 13.98 36.04
C GLU A 96 19.58 13.41 34.74
N LEU A 97 20.47 14.18 34.07
CA LEU A 97 21.11 13.76 32.83
C LEU A 97 22.01 12.55 33.08
N THR A 98 21.44 11.36 32.94
CA THR A 98 22.22 10.14 32.71
C THR A 98 22.57 10.14 31.23
N LYS A 99 23.87 10.22 30.92
CA LYS A 99 24.39 10.12 29.56
C LYS A 99 24.11 8.72 29.03
N ILE A 100 23.01 8.56 28.31
CA ILE A 100 22.67 7.31 27.60
C ILE A 100 23.66 7.22 26.44
N THR A 101 24.62 6.31 26.55
CA THR A 101 25.39 5.82 25.40
C THR A 101 24.41 5.09 24.50
N ILE A 102 23.98 5.74 23.42
CA ILE A 102 23.18 5.10 22.37
C ILE A 102 24.11 4.08 21.70
N GLN A 103 23.91 2.80 22.02
CA GLN A 103 24.38 1.72 21.18
C GLN A 103 23.45 1.71 19.97
N GLU A 104 23.92 2.26 18.86
CA GLU A 104 23.27 2.14 17.56
C GLU A 104 23.43 0.68 17.09
N GLU A 105 22.64 -0.21 17.65
CA GLU A 105 22.34 -1.47 16.98
C GLU A 105 21.55 -1.11 15.71
N PRO A 106 22.02 -1.44 14.51
CA PRO A 106 21.30 -1.12 13.29
C PRO A 106 19.95 -1.84 13.35
N VAL A 107 18.87 -1.07 13.52
CA VAL A 107 17.51 -1.58 13.38
C VAL A 107 17.36 -1.95 11.91
N LYS A 108 17.55 -3.24 11.59
CA LYS A 108 17.06 -3.82 10.35
C LYS A 108 15.55 -3.73 10.38
N THR A 109 14.99 -2.62 9.88
CA THR A 109 13.57 -2.58 9.55
C THR A 109 13.36 -3.60 8.43
N GLU A 110 12.82 -4.77 8.76
CA GLU A 110 12.35 -5.68 7.73
C GLU A 110 11.31 -4.91 6.91
N THR A 111 11.63 -4.68 5.63
CA THR A 111 10.70 -4.02 4.72
C THR A 111 9.46 -4.91 4.63
N VAL A 112 8.34 -4.42 5.17
CA VAL A 112 7.08 -5.17 5.20
C VAL A 112 6.66 -5.55 3.78
N PHE A 113 7.03 -4.73 2.79
CA PHE A 113 6.75 -4.94 1.38
C PHE A 113 8.01 -5.09 0.54
N ARG A 114 7.94 -5.95 -0.49
CA ARG A 114 8.96 -6.10 -1.54
C ARG A 114 8.49 -5.51 -2.86
N GLN A 115 9.44 -5.27 -3.76
CA GLN A 115 9.15 -5.02 -5.16
C GLN A 115 8.55 -6.27 -5.82
N PRO A 116 7.47 -6.14 -6.61
CA PRO A 116 6.77 -7.27 -7.19
C PRO A 116 7.51 -7.88 -8.39
N VAL A 117 8.25 -7.08 -9.15
CA VAL A 117 9.02 -7.53 -10.31
C VAL A 117 10.22 -6.62 -10.54
N ALA A 118 11.35 -7.17 -11.00
CA ALA A 118 12.48 -6.37 -11.46
C ALA A 118 12.08 -5.53 -12.69
N GLY A 119 12.59 -4.31 -12.81
CA GLY A 119 12.25 -3.43 -13.94
C GLY A 119 12.30 -1.95 -13.57
N TYR A 120 11.73 -1.14 -14.45
CA TYR A 120 11.56 0.30 -14.26
C TYR A 120 10.11 0.71 -14.50
N ILE A 121 9.69 1.83 -13.89
CA ILE A 121 8.35 2.37 -14.10
C ILE A 121 8.26 2.96 -15.50
N SER A 122 7.44 2.38 -16.36
CA SER A 122 7.12 2.95 -17.67
C SER A 122 5.93 3.90 -17.61
N GLN A 123 5.03 3.73 -16.64
CA GLN A 123 3.87 4.60 -16.46
C GLN A 123 3.48 4.72 -14.98
N SER A 124 3.31 5.96 -14.52
CA SER A 124 2.98 6.25 -13.12
C SER A 124 1.47 6.18 -12.83
N PHE A 125 1.13 6.19 -11.55
CA PHE A 125 -0.24 6.29 -11.05
C PHE A 125 -0.87 7.64 -11.38
N THR A 126 -2.09 7.63 -11.93
CA THR A 126 -2.87 8.84 -12.22
C THR A 126 -4.37 8.59 -12.09
N TRP A 127 -5.19 9.64 -12.20
CA TRP A 127 -6.65 9.52 -12.08
C TRP A 127 -7.31 8.60 -13.14
N TYR A 128 -6.63 8.31 -14.26
CA TYR A 128 -7.09 7.40 -15.32
C TYR A 128 -6.21 6.14 -15.44
N HIS A 129 -5.19 6.02 -14.58
CA HIS A 129 -4.30 4.87 -14.52
C HIS A 129 -4.19 4.40 -13.06
N PRO A 130 -5.04 3.44 -12.63
CA PRO A 130 -5.20 3.03 -11.23
C PRO A 130 -4.02 2.17 -10.68
N GLY A 131 -2.85 2.26 -11.30
CA GLY A 131 -1.67 1.51 -10.91
C GLY A 131 -0.40 2.12 -11.47
N ILE A 132 0.68 1.35 -11.39
CA ILE A 132 1.94 1.63 -12.09
C ILE A 132 2.21 0.53 -13.09
N ASP A 133 2.84 0.90 -14.21
CA ASP A 133 3.34 -0.09 -15.16
C ASP A 133 4.84 -0.25 -14.97
N ILE A 134 5.26 -1.48 -14.76
CA ILE A 134 6.66 -1.85 -14.54
C ILE A 134 7.12 -2.62 -15.78
N ALA A 135 7.90 -1.94 -16.63
CA ALA A 135 8.47 -2.55 -17.82
C ALA A 135 9.46 -3.65 -17.42
N GLY A 136 9.27 -4.84 -17.98
CA GLY A 136 10.05 -6.02 -17.67
C GLY A 136 10.06 -7.00 -18.83
N ASN A 137 11.08 -7.85 -18.91
CA ASN A 137 11.12 -8.92 -19.90
C ASN A 137 10.13 -10.02 -19.48
N ASN A 138 9.52 -10.72 -20.44
CA ASN A 138 8.62 -11.85 -20.23
C ASN A 138 9.21 -12.98 -19.35
N ASN A 139 10.54 -13.05 -19.19
CA ASN A 139 11.19 -14.01 -18.31
C ASN A 139 11.23 -13.57 -16.84
N TYR A 140 10.79 -12.37 -16.51
CA TYR A 140 10.85 -11.86 -15.14
C TYR A 140 9.72 -12.46 -14.29
N LEU A 141 10.10 -12.94 -13.12
CA LEU A 141 9.19 -13.52 -12.13
C LEU A 141 8.44 -12.41 -11.40
N VAL A 142 7.12 -12.58 -11.28
CA VAL A 142 6.25 -11.70 -10.52
C VAL A 142 5.96 -12.34 -9.17
N HIS A 143 6.18 -11.57 -8.10
CA HIS A 143 6.04 -11.98 -6.72
C HIS A 143 5.04 -11.10 -5.97
N PRO A 144 4.37 -11.62 -4.93
CA PRO A 144 3.55 -10.80 -4.05
C PRO A 144 4.39 -9.76 -3.31
N ILE A 145 3.86 -8.57 -3.12
CA ILE A 145 4.52 -7.55 -2.29
C ILE A 145 4.63 -7.96 -0.82
N ALA A 146 3.72 -8.82 -0.34
CA ALA A 146 3.67 -9.34 1.02
C ALA A 146 2.94 -10.69 1.04
N SER A 147 3.02 -11.41 2.16
CA SER A 147 2.22 -12.61 2.36
C SER A 147 0.72 -12.32 2.26
N GLY A 148 -0.05 -13.29 1.79
CA GLY A 148 -1.48 -13.10 1.59
C GLY A 148 -2.17 -14.33 1.01
N LYS A 149 -3.38 -14.12 0.53
CA LYS A 149 -4.23 -15.15 -0.07
C LYS A 149 -4.72 -14.70 -1.43
N ILE A 150 -4.63 -15.58 -2.42
CA ILE A 150 -5.17 -15.30 -3.76
C ILE A 150 -6.69 -15.33 -3.69
N VAL A 151 -7.32 -14.20 -4.04
CA VAL A 151 -8.78 -14.03 -3.96
C VAL A 151 -9.44 -13.99 -5.34
N SER A 152 -8.70 -13.63 -6.39
CA SER A 152 -9.19 -13.65 -7.77
C SER A 152 -8.07 -14.04 -8.73
N ILE A 153 -8.44 -14.80 -9.76
CA ILE A 153 -7.64 -15.04 -10.96
C ILE A 153 -8.57 -14.81 -12.15
N GLU A 154 -8.21 -13.87 -13.02
CA GLU A 154 -8.99 -13.47 -14.18
C GLU A 154 -8.15 -13.66 -15.45
N ASN A 155 -8.79 -14.03 -16.56
CA ASN A 155 -8.13 -14.08 -17.87
C ASN A 155 -9.08 -13.53 -18.93
N THR A 156 -8.93 -12.23 -19.24
CA THR A 156 -9.79 -11.51 -20.15
C THR A 156 -9.07 -11.16 -21.45
N ALA A 157 -9.79 -11.15 -22.57
CA ALA A 157 -9.21 -10.76 -23.87
C ALA A 157 -8.85 -9.26 -23.95
N PHE A 158 -9.46 -8.42 -23.11
CA PHE A 158 -9.25 -6.97 -23.02
C PHE A 158 -9.04 -6.57 -21.55
N GLY A 159 -8.55 -5.35 -21.30
CA GLY A 159 -8.25 -4.88 -19.94
C GLY A 159 -7.06 -5.62 -19.35
N TYR A 160 -7.16 -6.10 -18.11
CA TYR A 160 -6.05 -6.67 -17.33
C TYR A 160 -5.43 -7.96 -17.87
N GLY A 161 -6.05 -8.63 -18.84
CA GLY A 161 -5.50 -9.89 -19.36
C GLY A 161 -5.56 -11.01 -18.33
N LEU A 162 -4.50 -11.80 -18.28
CA LEU A 162 -4.27 -12.71 -17.17
C LEU A 162 -3.83 -11.91 -15.94
N SER A 163 -4.64 -11.90 -14.90
CA SER A 163 -4.38 -11.13 -13.69
C SER A 163 -4.75 -11.86 -12.42
N VAL A 164 -4.08 -11.47 -11.33
CA VAL A 164 -4.20 -12.07 -10.01
C VAL A 164 -4.47 -10.95 -9.01
N LEU A 165 -5.44 -11.16 -8.11
CA LEU A 165 -5.67 -10.30 -6.96
C LEU A 165 -5.27 -11.06 -5.69
N VAL A 166 -4.33 -10.49 -4.93
CA VAL A 166 -3.86 -11.03 -3.65
C VAL A 166 -4.38 -10.13 -2.54
N LYS A 167 -5.04 -10.75 -1.56
CA LYS A 167 -5.48 -10.09 -0.33
C LYS A 167 -4.45 -10.30 0.76
N HIS A 168 -4.01 -9.21 1.36
CA HIS A 168 -3.03 -9.19 2.45
C HIS A 168 -3.72 -8.83 3.77
N GLU A 169 -2.91 -8.73 4.82
CA GLU A 169 -3.36 -8.22 6.12
C GLU A 169 -3.66 -6.70 6.06
N ASN A 170 -4.28 -6.17 7.13
CA ASN A 170 -4.54 -4.74 7.32
C ASN A 170 -5.35 -4.07 6.19
N GLY A 171 -6.17 -4.85 5.48
CA GLY A 171 -7.04 -4.35 4.42
C GLY A 171 -6.32 -3.95 3.13
N ILE A 172 -5.07 -4.41 2.95
CA ILE A 172 -4.31 -4.23 1.71
C ILE A 172 -4.69 -5.33 0.70
N GLU A 173 -4.90 -4.94 -0.55
CA GLU A 173 -5.03 -5.86 -1.68
C GLU A 173 -4.10 -5.40 -2.80
N SER A 174 -3.54 -6.33 -3.57
CA SER A 174 -2.66 -6.00 -4.69
C SER A 174 -3.02 -6.78 -5.94
N ARG A 175 -3.06 -6.10 -7.09
CA ARG A 175 -3.36 -6.70 -8.40
C ARG A 175 -2.10 -6.77 -9.25
N TYR A 176 -1.92 -7.91 -9.91
CA TYR A 176 -0.82 -8.20 -10.83
C TYR A 176 -1.44 -8.57 -12.17
N ALA A 177 -1.29 -7.72 -13.19
CA ALA A 177 -1.97 -7.88 -14.48
C ALA A 177 -0.99 -8.03 -15.66
N HIS A 178 -1.55 -8.39 -16.81
CA HIS A 178 -0.83 -8.69 -18.06
C HIS A 178 0.14 -9.87 -17.97
N LEU A 179 -0.05 -10.79 -17.02
CA LEU A 179 0.83 -11.95 -16.83
C LEU A 179 0.84 -12.85 -18.08
N GLN A 180 1.95 -13.53 -18.34
CA GLN A 180 2.02 -14.51 -19.43
C GLN A 180 1.43 -15.86 -19.01
N ASN A 181 1.70 -16.26 -17.78
CA ASN A 181 1.25 -17.50 -17.19
C ASN A 181 1.08 -17.32 -15.68
N ILE A 182 0.43 -18.31 -15.06
CA ILE A 182 0.28 -18.44 -13.61
C ILE A 182 0.51 -19.89 -13.23
N ASP A 183 1.04 -20.10 -12.03
CA ASP A 183 1.19 -21.44 -11.43
C ASP A 183 0.67 -21.44 -9.98
N ILE A 184 -0.53 -20.91 -9.82
CA ILE A 184 -1.19 -20.69 -8.54
C ILE A 184 -2.70 -20.92 -8.66
N ALA A 185 -3.36 -21.16 -7.53
CA ALA A 185 -4.80 -21.38 -7.47
C ALA A 185 -5.53 -20.34 -6.61
N ILE A 186 -6.80 -20.08 -6.92
CA ILE A 186 -7.67 -19.26 -6.05
C ILE A 186 -7.75 -19.91 -4.67
N GLY A 187 -7.56 -19.11 -3.62
CA GLY A 187 -7.58 -19.54 -2.24
C GLY A 187 -6.24 -20.04 -1.70
N GLN A 188 -5.20 -20.13 -2.54
CA GLN A 188 -3.84 -20.46 -2.10
C GLN A 188 -3.26 -19.32 -1.27
N GLU A 189 -2.57 -19.69 -0.19
CA GLU A 189 -1.74 -18.80 0.60
C GLU A 189 -0.38 -18.63 -0.09
N VAL A 190 0.10 -17.40 -0.13
CA VAL A 190 1.36 -17.02 -0.77
C VAL A 190 2.18 -16.19 0.20
N ASP A 191 3.49 -16.32 0.13
CA ASP A 191 4.45 -15.47 0.82
C ASP A 191 5.18 -14.55 -0.19
N LYS A 192 6.15 -13.78 0.30
CA LYS A 192 6.93 -12.87 -0.54
C LYS A 192 7.76 -13.59 -1.60
N ASP A 193 8.11 -14.86 -1.42
CA ASP A 193 9.00 -15.60 -2.32
C ASP A 193 8.23 -16.46 -3.33
N THR A 194 6.94 -16.66 -3.08
CA THR A 194 6.03 -17.35 -4.00
C THR A 194 6.04 -16.67 -5.36
N VAL A 195 6.14 -17.47 -6.42
CA VAL A 195 6.03 -16.99 -7.80
C VAL A 195 4.56 -17.00 -8.20
N LEU A 196 4.00 -15.84 -8.52
CA LEU A 196 2.62 -15.74 -9.03
C LEU A 196 2.55 -16.11 -10.51
N GLY A 197 3.60 -15.78 -11.26
CA GLY A 197 3.68 -15.97 -12.70
C GLY A 197 4.85 -15.20 -13.30
N HIS A 198 4.80 -15.02 -14.61
CA HIS A 198 5.79 -14.24 -15.36
C HIS A 198 5.17 -12.99 -15.95
N VAL A 199 5.99 -11.95 -16.12
CA VAL A 199 5.62 -10.77 -16.92
C VAL A 199 5.15 -11.21 -18.30
N GLY A 200 4.15 -10.51 -18.83
CA GLY A 200 3.64 -10.81 -20.16
C GLY A 200 3.05 -9.58 -20.82
N SER A 201 2.19 -9.84 -21.80
CA SER A 201 1.51 -8.81 -22.59
C SER A 201 0.07 -9.26 -22.93
N THR A 202 -0.57 -10.03 -22.05
CA THR A 202 -1.95 -10.50 -22.23
C THR A 202 -2.96 -9.37 -22.02
N GLY A 203 -4.16 -9.49 -22.58
CA GLY A 203 -5.18 -8.44 -22.49
C GLY A 203 -4.84 -7.21 -23.33
N TRP A 204 -5.10 -6.02 -22.80
CA TRP A 204 -4.80 -4.77 -23.50
C TRP A 204 -3.46 -4.20 -23.03
N SER A 205 -2.38 -4.67 -23.66
CA SER A 205 -1.02 -4.22 -23.42
C SER A 205 -0.32 -3.89 -24.75
N THR A 206 0.53 -2.87 -24.76
CA THR A 206 1.33 -2.47 -25.92
C THR A 206 2.68 -3.21 -26.00
N GLY A 207 3.07 -3.91 -24.94
CA GLY A 207 4.30 -4.69 -24.85
C GLY A 207 4.55 -5.25 -23.45
N PRO A 208 5.57 -6.08 -23.26
CA PRO A 208 5.87 -6.72 -21.96
C PRO A 208 5.99 -5.74 -20.79
N HIS A 209 5.06 -5.83 -19.83
CA HIS A 209 5.10 -5.10 -18.57
C HIS A 209 4.18 -5.75 -17.53
N LEU A 210 4.40 -5.42 -16.25
CA LEU A 210 3.46 -5.70 -15.16
C LEU A 210 2.66 -4.44 -14.88
N HIS A 211 1.33 -4.51 -15.07
CA HIS A 211 0.44 -3.50 -14.50
C HIS A 211 0.13 -3.89 -13.04
N PHE A 212 0.51 -3.01 -12.11
CA PHE A 212 0.49 -3.26 -10.68
C PHE A 212 -0.37 -2.23 -9.96
N GLU A 213 -1.36 -2.71 -9.21
CA GLU A 213 -2.28 -1.86 -8.43
C GLU A 213 -2.23 -2.24 -6.96
N VAL A 214 -2.46 -1.25 -6.09
CA VAL A 214 -2.60 -1.46 -4.65
C VAL A 214 -3.89 -0.80 -4.17
N TYR A 215 -4.60 -1.51 -3.30
CA TYR A 215 -5.84 -1.08 -2.69
C TYR A 215 -5.68 -1.06 -1.18
N GLN A 216 -6.14 0.01 -0.54
CA GLN A 216 -6.30 0.09 0.91
C GLN A 216 -7.79 0.18 1.23
N ASN A 217 -8.32 -0.82 1.91
CA ASN A 217 -9.74 -0.92 2.28
C ASN A 217 -10.68 -0.76 1.08
N GLY A 218 -10.30 -1.32 -0.06
CA GLY A 218 -11.06 -1.27 -1.32
C GLY A 218 -10.93 0.03 -2.12
N VAL A 219 -10.11 0.98 -1.66
CA VAL A 219 -9.79 2.21 -2.41
C VAL A 219 -8.42 2.07 -3.03
N VAL A 220 -8.31 2.34 -4.33
CA VAL A 220 -7.02 2.33 -5.02
C VAL A 220 -6.12 3.45 -4.51
N ILE A 221 -4.86 3.13 -4.24
CA ILE A 221 -3.83 4.07 -3.79
C ILE A 221 -2.63 3.99 -4.73
N ASP A 222 -1.80 5.03 -4.71
CA ASP A 222 -0.54 5.03 -5.45
C ASP A 222 0.38 3.92 -4.90
N PRO A 223 0.75 2.90 -5.71
CA PRO A 223 1.62 1.81 -5.28
C PRO A 223 2.97 2.28 -4.73
N LEU A 224 3.49 3.42 -5.19
CA LEU A 224 4.78 3.96 -4.73
C LEU A 224 4.75 4.42 -3.27
N THR A 225 3.57 4.56 -2.66
CA THR A 225 3.43 4.86 -1.23
C THR A 225 3.64 3.66 -0.32
N VAL A 226 3.64 2.44 -0.88
CA VAL A 226 3.74 1.16 -0.15
C VAL A 226 5.02 0.41 -0.50
N LEU A 227 5.49 0.55 -1.74
CA LEU A 227 6.73 -0.08 -2.20
C LEU A 227 7.96 0.55 -1.52
N PRO A 228 9.04 -0.22 -1.32
CA PRO A 228 10.27 0.28 -0.70
C PRO A 228 10.94 1.38 -1.54
N ASP A 229 11.61 2.30 -0.85
CA ASP A 229 12.38 3.39 -1.46
C ASP A 229 13.48 2.84 -2.39
N GLY A 230 13.76 3.59 -3.47
CA GLY A 230 14.81 3.25 -4.44
C GLY A 230 14.31 2.49 -5.68
N PHE A 231 13.01 2.24 -5.79
CA PHE A 231 12.39 1.69 -7.00
C PHE A 231 12.51 2.63 -8.23
N GLU A 232 12.67 3.94 -8.02
CA GLU A 232 12.99 4.89 -9.09
C GLU A 232 14.50 4.95 -9.44
N THR A 233 15.39 4.49 -8.54
CA THR A 233 16.84 4.70 -8.66
C THR A 233 17.62 3.56 -9.32
N SER A 234 16.97 2.48 -9.74
CA SER A 234 17.63 1.42 -10.55
C SER A 234 18.11 1.91 -11.93
N TYR A 235 17.81 3.17 -12.27
CA TYR A 235 18.12 3.83 -13.55
C TYR A 235 19.57 4.32 -13.71
N ILE A 236 20.42 4.34 -12.69
CA ILE A 236 21.76 4.96 -12.81
C ILE A 236 22.90 3.95 -13.07
N SER A 237 22.71 2.64 -12.81
CA SER A 237 23.85 1.71 -12.81
C SER A 237 24.04 0.85 -14.06
N LEU A 238 23.12 0.87 -15.03
CA LEU A 238 23.12 -0.13 -16.13
C LEU A 238 22.95 0.43 -17.55
N SER A 239 22.90 1.75 -17.74
CA SER A 239 22.73 2.31 -19.09
C SER A 239 23.59 3.55 -19.35
N THR A 240 24.90 3.38 -19.44
CA THR A 240 25.78 4.06 -20.41
C THR A 240 27.18 3.42 -20.46
N PRO A 241 27.59 2.77 -21.56
CA PRO A 241 28.99 2.80 -21.98
C PRO A 241 29.16 4.09 -22.80
N THR A 242 29.31 5.22 -22.12
CA THR A 242 29.84 6.44 -22.74
C THR A 242 31.20 6.66 -22.14
N ASP A 243 32.22 6.69 -22.99
CA ASP A 243 33.66 6.72 -22.68
C ASP A 243 34.16 7.85 -21.75
N ASP A 244 33.28 8.68 -21.19
CA ASP A 244 33.64 9.83 -20.36
C ASP A 244 32.72 9.95 -19.14
N ALA A 245 33.02 9.26 -18.04
CA ALA A 245 32.46 9.60 -16.73
C ALA A 245 33.40 9.24 -15.59
N VAL A 246 34.26 10.19 -15.29
CA VAL A 246 34.97 10.36 -14.02
C VAL A 246 33.97 10.67 -12.90
N LEU A 247 34.07 9.92 -11.80
CA LEU A 247 33.69 10.24 -10.42
C LEU A 247 32.28 10.80 -10.15
N ILE A 248 31.39 9.95 -9.61
CA ILE A 248 30.64 10.31 -8.40
C ILE A 248 30.70 9.14 -7.42
N ALA A 249 31.32 9.41 -6.28
CA ALA A 249 31.49 8.50 -5.16
C ALA A 249 30.16 8.13 -4.51
N THR A 250 29.98 6.84 -4.24
CA THR A 250 29.26 6.37 -3.05
C THR A 250 30.19 5.47 -2.26
N ASP A 251 30.18 5.68 -0.96
CA ASP A 251 31.23 5.39 0.01
C ASP A 251 31.34 3.91 0.39
N ASN A 252 32.58 3.41 0.37
CA ASN A 252 33.23 2.35 1.14
C ASN A 252 32.53 0.99 1.36
N SER A 253 32.99 -0.03 0.63
CA SER A 253 33.58 -1.29 1.19
C SER A 253 33.76 -2.40 0.13
N ILE A 254 34.05 -2.05 -1.13
CA ILE A 254 34.31 -3.07 -2.16
C ILE A 254 35.81 -3.24 -2.35
N ASP A 255 36.26 -4.48 -2.16
CA ASP A 255 37.65 -4.94 -2.20
C ASP A 255 38.43 -4.35 -3.39
N GLN A 256 39.55 -3.67 -3.08
CA GLN A 256 40.49 -3.16 -4.08
C GLN A 256 41.00 -4.27 -5.02
N GLU A 257 40.98 -5.53 -4.58
CA GLU A 257 41.34 -6.70 -5.38
C GLU A 257 40.40 -6.91 -6.58
N LEU A 258 39.11 -6.58 -6.45
CA LEU A 258 38.13 -6.71 -7.54
C LEU A 258 38.32 -5.60 -8.58
N VAL A 259 38.64 -4.38 -8.14
CA VAL A 259 38.94 -3.25 -9.03
C VAL A 259 40.19 -3.53 -9.87
N GLU A 260 41.24 -4.10 -9.25
CA GLU A 260 42.50 -4.41 -9.93
C GLU A 260 42.35 -5.57 -10.93
N LYS A 261 41.56 -6.60 -10.58
CA LYS A 261 41.20 -7.70 -11.48
C LYS A 261 40.38 -7.22 -12.68
N MET A 262 39.45 -6.29 -12.49
CA MET A 262 38.65 -5.75 -13.61
C MET A 262 39.47 -4.81 -14.51
N ALA A 263 40.41 -4.04 -13.94
CA ALA A 263 41.31 -3.20 -14.72
C ALA A 263 42.26 -4.02 -15.61
N THR A 264 42.76 -5.16 -15.09
CA THR A 264 43.65 -6.06 -15.84
C THR A 264 42.89 -6.76 -16.97
N PHE A 265 41.66 -7.21 -16.72
CA PHE A 265 40.81 -7.85 -17.74
C PHE A 265 40.45 -6.88 -18.89
N SER A 266 40.18 -5.61 -18.57
CA SER A 266 39.90 -4.59 -19.58
C SER A 266 41.12 -4.27 -20.46
N ALA A 267 42.33 -4.29 -19.89
CA ALA A 267 43.57 -4.12 -20.65
C ALA A 267 43.84 -5.32 -21.59
N GLU A 268 43.53 -6.54 -21.15
CA GLU A 268 43.70 -7.75 -21.94
C GLU A 268 42.75 -7.78 -23.16
N ILE A 269 41.49 -7.37 -23.01
CA ILE A 269 40.54 -7.26 -24.12
C ILE A 269 40.98 -6.20 -25.14
N LYS A 270 41.49 -5.03 -24.70
CA LYS A 270 42.00 -4.00 -25.61
C LYS A 270 43.25 -4.45 -26.39
N SER A 271 44.07 -5.34 -25.84
CA SER A 271 45.19 -5.91 -26.61
C SER A 271 44.76 -6.92 -27.67
N VAL A 272 43.67 -7.66 -27.46
CA VAL A 272 43.17 -8.67 -28.41
C VAL A 272 42.49 -8.02 -29.62
N GLU A 273 41.94 -6.82 -29.47
CA GLU A 273 41.24 -6.10 -30.54
C GLU A 273 42.18 -5.29 -31.46
N LEU A 274 43.47 -5.17 -31.10
CA LEU A 274 44.49 -4.49 -31.91
C LEU A 274 45.36 -5.44 -32.76
N GLU A 275 45.18 -6.76 -32.65
CA GLU A 275 45.91 -7.78 -33.42
C GLU A 275 45.08 -8.50 -34.51
N ASN A 276 43.82 -8.08 -34.76
CA ASN A 276 42.98 -8.59 -35.86
C ASN A 276 42.62 -7.51 -36.89
#